data_AF-A0A533SJJ1-F1
#
_entry.id   AF-A0A533SJJ1-F1
#
_cell.length_a   1.000
_cell.length_b   1.000
_cell.length_c   1.000
_cell.angle_alpha   90.00
_cell.angle_beta   90.00
_cell.angle_gamma   90.00
#
_symmetry.space_group_name_H-M   'P 1'
#
loop_
_entity.id
_entity.type
_entity.pdbx_description
1 polymer ?
#
loop_
_entity_poly.entity_id
_entity_poly.type
_entity_poly.pdbx_seq_one_letter_code
_entity_poly.pdbx_strand_id
1 'polypeptide(L)'
;MDKHSRALYNDEILHEAVRRFGSQTVSVVTLDGFENFIYEIQVAGQPRILRIAHSLHRTPEMIAGEIDWLNHLAGRGVSVPRALPSAGGNLVEVVPAADGSLFSAVTFEKAPGHPPRREDWQNGLPKSLGRLLGKMNALAKTYQ
;
A
#
# COMPACT_ATOMS: atom_id res chain seq x y z
N MET A 1 -11.62 7.96 6.90
CA MET A 1 -12.38 6.73 6.62
C MET A 1 -13.81 6.93 7.09
N ASP A 2 -14.79 6.61 6.26
CA ASP A 2 -16.20 6.83 6.58
C ASP A 2 -16.73 5.77 7.56
N LYS A 3 -17.88 6.06 8.18
CA LYS A 3 -18.47 5.20 9.22
C LYS A 3 -18.96 3.86 8.67
N HIS A 4 -19.41 3.80 7.42
CA HIS A 4 -19.96 2.59 6.81
C HIS A 4 -18.85 1.57 6.53
N SER A 5 -17.78 2.00 5.87
CA SER A 5 -16.61 1.14 5.61
C SER A 5 -16.00 0.59 6.91
N ARG A 6 -15.99 1.40 7.98
CA ARG A 6 -15.48 0.96 9.29
C ARG A 6 -16.38 -0.06 9.99
N ALA A 7 -17.70 0.01 9.79
CA ALA A 7 -18.64 -0.94 10.38
C ALA A 7 -18.58 -2.32 9.70
N LEU A 8 -18.25 -2.35 8.40
CA LEU A 8 -18.12 -3.58 7.63
C LEU A 8 -16.76 -4.27 7.81
N TYR A 9 -15.73 -3.51 8.17
CA TYR A 9 -14.41 -4.06 8.40
C TYR A 9 -14.35 -4.87 9.70
N ASN A 10 -13.81 -6.09 9.63
CA ASN A 10 -13.73 -7.01 10.76
C ASN A 10 -12.48 -7.90 10.66
N ASP A 11 -12.25 -8.71 11.69
CA ASP A 11 -11.08 -9.58 11.78
C ASP A 11 -11.05 -10.66 10.69
N GLU A 12 -12.20 -11.10 10.17
CA GLU A 12 -12.25 -12.08 9.08
C GLU A 12 -11.66 -11.51 7.78
N ILE A 13 -11.98 -10.25 7.47
CA ILE A 13 -11.40 -9.54 6.31
C ILE A 13 -9.90 -9.39 6.47
N LEU A 14 -9.44 -9.02 7.67
CA LEU A 14 -8.01 -8.91 7.97
C LEU A 14 -7.31 -10.26 7.81
N HIS A 15 -7.84 -11.31 8.43
CA HIS A 15 -7.26 -12.65 8.38
C HIS A 15 -7.20 -13.19 6.95
N GLU A 16 -8.25 -12.97 6.16
CA GLU A 16 -8.28 -13.38 4.76
C GLU A 16 -7.24 -12.63 3.93
N ALA A 17 -7.12 -11.31 4.11
CA ALA A 17 -6.08 -10.51 3.45
C ALA A 17 -4.67 -10.99 3.83
N VAL A 18 -4.38 -11.14 5.12
CA VAL A 18 -3.08 -11.62 5.63
C VAL A 18 -2.74 -13.01 5.07
N ARG A 19 -3.73 -13.92 5.05
CA ARG A 19 -3.58 -15.28 4.51
C ARG A 19 -3.25 -15.27 3.02
N ARG A 20 -3.94 -14.46 2.22
CA ARG A 20 -3.69 -14.35 0.77
C ARG A 20 -2.27 -13.88 0.45
N PHE A 21 -1.70 -13.01 1.27
CA PHE A 21 -0.32 -12.55 1.13
C PHE A 21 0.73 -13.47 1.78
N GLY A 22 0.32 -14.62 2.31
CA GLY A 22 1.24 -15.64 2.81
C GLY A 22 1.86 -15.33 4.17
N SER A 23 1.30 -14.39 4.93
CA SER A 23 1.69 -14.12 6.31
C SER A 23 0.89 -15.00 7.27
N GLN A 24 1.52 -15.44 8.35
CA GLN A 24 0.80 -16.01 9.49
C GLN A 24 0.33 -14.86 10.40
N THR A 25 -0.84 -15.00 11.02
CA THR A 25 -1.59 -13.95 11.73
C THR A 25 -0.87 -13.33 12.94
N VAL A 26 0.27 -13.87 13.34
CA VAL A 26 0.90 -13.65 14.66
C VAL A 26 1.64 -12.31 14.75
N SER A 27 1.85 -11.57 13.66
CA SER A 27 2.62 -10.32 13.68
C SER A 27 1.96 -9.21 12.86
N VAL A 28 0.72 -8.86 13.19
CA VAL A 28 0.02 -7.72 12.60
C VAL A 28 0.18 -6.52 13.52
N VAL A 29 0.92 -5.49 13.07
CA VAL A 29 1.01 -4.21 13.80
C VAL A 29 0.14 -3.19 13.10
N THR A 30 -0.91 -2.71 13.76
CA THR A 30 -1.74 -1.63 13.22
C THR A 30 -0.93 -0.36 13.09
N LEU A 31 -0.89 0.19 11.88
CA LEU A 31 -0.34 1.50 11.59
C LEU A 31 -1.50 2.49 11.48
N ASP A 32 -1.30 3.70 12.00
CA ASP A 32 -2.32 4.75 11.94
C ASP A 32 -2.65 5.05 10.47
N GLY A 33 -3.93 4.93 10.13
CA GLY A 33 -4.44 4.98 8.77
C GLY A 33 -5.66 5.89 8.70
N PHE A 34 -5.58 6.97 7.92
CA PHE A 34 -6.67 7.95 7.84
C PHE A 34 -7.82 7.44 6.98
N GLU A 35 -7.53 6.93 5.78
CA GLU A 35 -8.53 6.44 4.81
C GLU A 35 -8.54 4.92 4.64
N ASN A 36 -7.43 4.26 4.97
CA ASN A 36 -7.22 2.82 4.78
C ASN A 36 -6.85 2.16 6.09
N PHE A 37 -7.09 0.85 6.20
CA PHE A 37 -6.51 0.05 7.27
C PHE A 37 -5.10 -0.35 6.86
N ILE A 38 -4.10 0.07 7.63
CA ILE A 38 -2.69 -0.14 7.33
C ILE A 38 -2.09 -1.01 8.42
N TYR A 39 -1.35 -2.03 8.00
CA TYR A 39 -0.70 -2.97 8.90
C TYR A 39 0.72 -3.25 8.44
N GLU A 40 1.61 -3.53 9.39
CA GLU A 40 2.84 -4.25 9.10
C GLU A 40 2.60 -5.74 9.30
N ILE A 41 3.02 -6.54 8.32
CA ILE A 41 2.94 -8.02 8.32
C ILE A 41 4.31 -8.63 8.04
N GLN A 42 4.50 -9.91 8.37
CA GLN A 42 5.74 -10.65 8.10
C GLN A 42 5.49 -11.77 7.10
N VAL A 43 6.16 -11.70 5.95
CA VAL A 43 6.06 -12.74 4.91
C VAL A 43 7.46 -13.29 4.66
N ALA A 44 7.66 -14.58 4.94
CA ALA A 44 8.96 -15.24 4.84
C ALA A 44 10.10 -14.50 5.58
N GLY A 45 9.79 -13.93 6.75
CA GLY A 45 10.75 -13.18 7.57
C GLY A 45 11.08 -11.77 7.06
N GLN A 46 10.36 -11.26 6.06
CA GLN A 46 10.50 -9.90 5.55
C GLN A 46 9.28 -9.04 5.92
N PRO A 47 9.49 -7.82 6.46
CA PRO A 47 8.39 -6.91 6.77
C PRO A 47 7.77 -6.37 5.49
N ARG A 48 6.43 -6.35 5.45
CA ARG A 48 5.64 -5.73 4.38
C ARG A 48 4.57 -4.83 4.97
N ILE A 49 4.18 -3.81 4.23
CA ILE A 49 3.05 -2.94 4.58
C ILE A 49 1.81 -3.44 3.84
N LEU A 50 0.83 -3.95 4.58
CA LEU A 50 -0.49 -4.32 4.07
C LEU A 50 -1.42 -3.11 4.15
N ARG A 51 -2.02 -2.74 3.03
CA ARG A 51 -3.07 -1.72 2.94
C ARG A 51 -4.37 -2.38 2.52
N ILE A 52 -5.42 -2.19 3.30
CA ILE A 52 -6.78 -2.63 2.98
C ILE A 52 -7.66 -1.39 2.82
N ALA A 53 -8.29 -1.27 1.65
CA ALA A 53 -9.15 -0.16 1.26
C ALA A 53 -10.54 -0.66 0.89
N HIS A 54 -11.58 0.11 1.21
CA HIS A 54 -12.96 -0.21 0.85
C HIS A 54 -13.37 0.39 -0.51
N SER A 55 -14.20 -0.34 -1.25
CA SER A 55 -14.60 0.02 -2.63
C SER A 55 -15.38 1.32 -2.74
N LEU A 56 -15.95 1.82 -1.64
CA LEU A 56 -16.64 3.12 -1.60
C LEU A 56 -15.70 4.30 -1.94
N HIS A 57 -14.40 4.19 -1.61
CA HIS A 57 -13.40 5.23 -1.89
C HIS A 57 -12.49 4.91 -3.07
N ARG A 58 -12.21 3.62 -3.25
CA ARG A 58 -11.25 3.12 -4.24
C ARG A 58 -11.70 1.76 -4.75
N THR A 59 -12.15 1.70 -6.01
CA THR A 59 -12.50 0.41 -6.63
C THR A 59 -11.23 -0.43 -6.86
N PRO A 60 -11.35 -1.76 -6.99
CA PRO A 60 -10.22 -2.62 -7.31
C PRO A 60 -9.45 -2.18 -8.56
N GLU A 61 -10.14 -1.67 -9.59
CA GLU A 61 -9.54 -1.20 -10.85
C GLU A 61 -8.75 0.09 -10.64
N MET A 62 -9.25 1.03 -9.82
CA MET A 62 -8.51 2.23 -9.45
C MET A 62 -7.22 1.89 -8.70
N ILE A 63 -7.30 0.92 -7.78
CA ILE A 63 -6.13 0.45 -7.03
C ILE A 63 -5.15 -0.24 -7.99
N ALA A 64 -5.63 -1.09 -8.90
CA ALA A 64 -4.78 -1.72 -9.90
C ALA A 64 -3.99 -0.69 -10.74
N GLY A 65 -4.64 0.39 -11.18
CA GLY A 65 -3.96 1.49 -11.87
C GLY A 65 -2.92 2.22 -11.01
N GLU A 66 -3.21 2.46 -9.73
CA GLU A 66 -2.22 3.01 -8.78
C GLU A 66 -1.00 2.10 -8.67
N ILE A 67 -1.23 0.79 -8.52
CA ILE A 67 -0.15 -0.19 -8.35
C ILE A 67 0.69 -0.34 -9.61
N ASP A 68 0.07 -0.33 -10.78
CA ASP A 68 0.78 -0.38 -12.06
C ASP A 68 1.73 0.82 -12.21
N TRP A 69 1.21 2.03 -11.95
CA TRP A 69 2.03 3.24 -11.96
C TRP A 69 3.16 3.21 -10.94
N LEU A 70 2.89 2.77 -9.71
CA LEU A 70 3.90 2.69 -8.65
C LEU A 70 5.02 1.71 -9.01
N ASN A 71 4.66 0.55 -9.57
CA ASN A 71 5.62 -0.45 -10.01
C ASN A 71 6.40 0.01 -11.24
N HIS A 72 5.78 0.75 -12.16
CA HIS A 72 6.46 1.40 -13.28
C HIS A 72 7.54 2.39 -12.79
N LEU A 73 7.20 3.24 -11.81
CA LEU A 73 8.15 4.16 -11.19
C LEU A 73 9.32 3.42 -10.53
N ALA A 74 9.02 2.39 -9.74
CA ALA A 74 10.04 1.55 -9.09
C ALA A 74 10.94 0.85 -10.11
N GLY A 75 10.36 0.35 -11.21
CA GLY A 75 11.09 -0.31 -12.30
C GLY A 75 12.04 0.63 -13.06
N ARG A 76 11.80 1.94 -13.02
CA ARG A 76 12.65 2.98 -13.63
C ARG A 76 13.55 3.72 -12.62
N GLY A 77 13.76 3.12 -11.45
CA GLY A 77 14.74 3.59 -10.47
C GLY A 77 14.29 4.79 -9.63
N VAL A 78 12.99 5.07 -9.56
CA VAL A 78 12.44 6.02 -8.58
C VAL A 78 12.31 5.32 -7.23
N SER A 79 12.74 6.01 -6.17
CA SER A 79 12.65 5.50 -4.80
C SER A 79 11.21 5.59 -4.28
N VAL A 80 10.37 4.65 -4.71
CA VAL A 80 8.99 4.44 -4.24
C VAL A 80 8.85 2.99 -3.75
N PRO A 81 7.98 2.71 -2.76
CA PRO A 81 7.79 1.34 -2.29
C PRO A 81 7.12 0.50 -3.38
N ARG A 82 7.74 -0.61 -3.77
CA ARG A 82 7.14 -1.52 -4.77
C ARG A 82 5.98 -2.29 -4.16
N ALA A 83 4.91 -2.50 -4.93
CA ALA A 83 3.86 -3.43 -4.53
C ALA A 83 4.34 -4.88 -4.75
N LEU A 84 4.09 -5.73 -3.77
CA LEU A 84 4.53 -7.12 -3.74
C LEU A 84 3.32 -8.05 -3.96
N PRO A 85 3.47 -9.10 -4.79
CA PRO A 85 2.38 -10.00 -5.09
C PRO A 85 1.99 -10.85 -3.89
N SER A 86 0.73 -11.28 -3.89
CA SER A 86 0.15 -12.28 -3.00
C SER A 86 0.75 -13.67 -3.29
N ALA A 87 0.42 -14.65 -2.44
CA ALA A 87 0.80 -16.04 -2.67
C ALA A 87 0.19 -16.61 -3.97
N GLY A 88 -0.94 -16.05 -4.43
CA GLY A 88 -1.57 -16.38 -5.70
C GLY A 88 -1.00 -15.64 -6.91
N GLY A 89 0.00 -14.77 -6.72
CA GLY A 89 0.61 -13.97 -7.78
C GLY A 89 -0.13 -12.66 -8.12
N ASN A 90 -1.20 -12.32 -7.39
CA ASN A 90 -1.96 -11.09 -7.64
C ASN A 90 -1.34 -9.90 -6.90
N LEU A 91 -1.32 -8.72 -7.53
CA LEU A 91 -0.91 -7.48 -6.86
C LEU A 91 -2.04 -6.86 -6.03
N VAL A 92 -3.29 -7.15 -6.37
CA VAL A 92 -4.49 -6.68 -5.67
C VAL A 92 -5.35 -7.89 -5.35
N GLU A 93 -5.64 -8.10 -4.08
CA GLU A 93 -6.53 -9.16 -3.60
C GLU A 93 -7.87 -8.57 -3.18
N VAL A 94 -8.97 -9.12 -3.70
CA VAL A 94 -10.32 -8.63 -3.38
C VAL A 94 -11.00 -9.54 -2.36
N VAL A 95 -11.45 -8.95 -1.26
CA VAL A 95 -12.14 -9.62 -0.15
C VAL A 95 -13.57 -9.07 -0.05
N PRO A 96 -14.61 -9.89 -0.27
CA PRO A 96 -16.00 -9.44 -0.16
C PRO A 96 -16.37 -9.06 1.27
N ALA A 97 -17.19 -8.02 1.42
CA ALA A 97 -17.84 -7.65 2.67
C ALA A 97 -19.24 -8.31 2.78
N ALA A 98 -19.82 -8.27 3.98
CA ALA A 98 -21.13 -8.88 4.26
C ALA A 98 -22.30 -8.25 3.48
N ASP A 99 -22.20 -6.98 3.09
CA ASP A 99 -23.22 -6.27 2.31
C ASP A 99 -23.02 -6.39 0.78
N GLY A 100 -22.05 -7.19 0.34
CA GLY A 100 -21.69 -7.38 -1.07
C GLY A 100 -20.74 -6.33 -1.64
N SER A 101 -20.34 -5.32 -0.85
CA SER A 101 -19.25 -4.41 -1.22
C SER A 101 -17.88 -5.12 -1.13
N LEU A 102 -16.82 -4.44 -1.55
CA LEU A 102 -15.50 -5.06 -1.72
C LEU A 102 -14.44 -4.33 -0.90
N PHE A 103 -13.57 -5.10 -0.26
CA PHE A 103 -12.28 -4.63 0.23
C PHE A 103 -11.17 -5.06 -0.72
N SER A 104 -10.22 -4.19 -0.96
CA SER A 104 -9.01 -4.47 -1.76
C SER A 104 -7.79 -4.41 -0.86
N ALA A 105 -7.01 -5.49 -0.87
CA ALA A 105 -5.79 -5.66 -0.11
C ALA A 105 -4.58 -5.64 -1.04
N VAL A 106 -3.56 -4.86 -0.67
CA VAL A 106 -2.28 -4.75 -1.39
C VAL A 106 -1.14 -4.77 -0.37
N THR A 107 -0.02 -5.43 -0.70
CA THR A 107 1.21 -5.31 0.10
C THR A 107 2.28 -4.50 -0.61
N PHE A 108 3.05 -3.75 0.17
CA PHE A 108 4.17 -2.95 -0.30
C PHE A 108 5.44 -3.30 0.46
N GLU A 109 6.59 -3.01 -0.16
CA GLU A 109 7.87 -2.93 0.55
C GLU A 109 7.77 -1.93 1.71
N LYS A 110 8.31 -2.29 2.88
CA LYS A 110 8.47 -1.34 3.98
C LYS A 110 9.61 -0.39 3.63
N ALA A 111 9.30 0.91 3.50
CA ALA A 111 10.30 1.92 3.21
C ALA A 111 11.35 1.97 4.34
N PRO A 112 12.65 1.99 4.01
CA PRO A 112 13.70 2.11 5.01
C PRO A 112 13.75 3.54 5.58
N GLY A 113 14.39 3.70 6.73
CA GLY A 113 14.60 4.99 7.36
C GLY A 113 13.48 5.38 8.32
N HIS A 114 13.17 6.68 8.39
CA HIS A 114 12.24 7.24 9.37
C HIS A 114 11.46 8.44 8.79
N PRO A 115 10.35 8.85 9.41
CA PRO A 115 9.66 10.07 9.05
C PRO A 115 10.59 11.30 9.10
N PRO A 116 10.41 12.28 8.19
CA PRO A 116 11.24 13.49 8.16
C PRO A 116 11.28 14.24 9.49
N ARG A 117 12.47 14.71 9.87
CA ARG A 117 12.72 15.55 11.04
C ARG A 117 13.12 16.95 10.59
N ARG A 118 13.16 17.91 11.53
CA ARG A 118 13.58 19.30 11.26
C ARG A 118 14.99 19.37 10.66
N GLU A 119 15.89 18.51 11.13
CA GLU A 119 17.28 18.43 10.64
C GLU A 119 17.33 18.02 9.17
N ASP A 120 16.54 17.03 8.75
CA ASP A 120 16.47 16.59 7.35
C ASP A 120 16.04 17.74 6.43
N TRP A 121 15.09 18.56 6.90
CA TRP A 121 14.62 19.74 6.17
C TRP A 121 15.74 20.74 5.92
N GLN A 122 16.54 21.02 6.95
CA GLN A 122 17.68 21.93 6.87
C GLN A 122 18.81 21.34 6.03
N ASN A 123 18.96 20.01 6.03
CA ASN A 123 20.00 19.27 5.31
C ASN A 123 19.63 18.94 3.85
N GLY A 124 18.72 19.71 3.26
CA GLY A 124 18.46 19.65 1.81
C GLY A 124 17.35 18.70 1.37
N LEU A 125 16.53 18.18 2.30
CA LEU A 125 15.33 17.42 1.95
C LEU A 125 14.43 18.12 0.90
N PRO A 126 14.17 19.45 0.95
CA PRO A 126 13.36 20.12 -0.07
C PRO A 126 13.91 19.96 -1.49
N LYS A 127 15.24 20.04 -1.65
CA LYS A 127 15.92 19.85 -2.94
C LYS A 127 15.82 18.40 -3.41
N SER A 128 15.96 17.43 -2.50
CA SER A 128 15.81 16.01 -2.79
C SER A 128 14.37 15.66 -3.20
N LEU A 129 13.37 16.22 -2.51
CA LEU A 129 11.96 16.11 -2.88
C LEU A 129 11.68 16.70 -4.26
N GLY A 130 12.22 17.89 -4.56
CA GLY A 130 12.10 18.50 -5.89
C GLY A 130 12.68 17.63 -7.01
N ARG A 131 13.84 16.99 -6.77
CA ARG A 131 14.43 16.02 -7.72
C ARG A 131 13.56 14.78 -7.88
N LEU A 132 12.99 14.25 -6.80
CA LEU A 132 12.09 13.10 -6.83
C LEU A 132 10.84 13.41 -7.67
N LEU A 133 10.18 14.53 -7.39
CA LEU A 133 9.01 15.00 -8.13
C LEU A 133 9.33 15.23 -9.61
N GLY A 134 10.48 15.84 -9.93
CA GLY A 134 10.94 16.03 -11.30
C GLY A 134 11.09 14.70 -12.06
N LYS A 135 11.66 13.68 -11.42
CA LYS A 135 11.77 12.33 -11.99
C LYS A 135 10.39 11.71 -12.23
N MET A 136 9.50 11.75 -11.23
CA MET A 136 8.14 11.21 -11.37
C MET A 136 7.38 11.89 -12.51
N ASN A 137 7.45 13.22 -12.61
CA ASN A 137 6.80 13.99 -13.67
C ASN A 137 7.36 13.68 -15.07
N ALA A 138 8.67 13.45 -15.18
CA ALA A 138 9.28 13.07 -16.45
C ALA A 138 8.79 11.70 -16.92
N LEU A 139 8.72 10.73 -15.99
CA LEU A 139 8.26 9.37 -16.29
C LEU A 139 6.79 9.33 -16.66
N ALA A 140 5.95 10.17 -16.03
CA ALA A 140 4.52 10.23 -16.29
C ALA A 140 4.20 10.59 -17.75
N LYS A 141 5.08 11.34 -18.43
CA LYS A 141 4.92 11.69 -19.86
C LYS A 141 5.12 10.53 -20.83
N THR A 142 5.73 9.44 -20.35
CA THR A 142 6.09 8.26 -21.15
C THR A 142 5.42 6.98 -20.64
N TYR A 143 4.50 7.14 -19.68
CA TYR A 143 3.69 6.06 -19.16
C TYR A 143 2.62 5.71 -20.20
N GLN A 144 2.36 4.42 -20.35
CA GLN A 144 1.42 3.83 -21.30
C GLN A 144 0.57 2.82 -20.56
#